data_AF-A0A060WZU8-F1
#
_entry.id   AF-A0A060WZU8-F1
#
_cell.length_a   1.000
_cell.length_b   1.000
_cell.length_c   1.000
_cell.angle_alpha   90.00
_cell.angle_beta   90.00
_cell.angle_gamma   90.00
#
_symmetry.space_group_name_H-M   'P 1'
#
loop_
_entity.id
_entity.type
_entity.pdbx_description
1 polymer ?
#
loop_
_entity_poly.entity_id
_entity_poly.type
_entity_poly.pdbx_seq_one_letter_code
_entity_poly.pdbx_strand_id
1 'polypeptide(L)'
;MPILALHGKQQQMKRVEVYNDFIKKKNAVLFATDIAARGLDFPAVNWVLQFHCPEDANTHIHRVGRTARYKEGGEALLVLLPSEEERMLSQLQEKKVPINRIQEFGRLRGRVVTWVCAHRRRCCR
;
A
#
# COMPACT_ATOMS: atom_id res chain seq x y z
N MET A 1 5.20 -7.12 18.12
CA MET A 1 4.85 -6.00 17.21
C MET A 1 3.35 -5.79 17.26
N PRO A 2 2.85 -4.61 17.63
CA PRO A 2 1.43 -4.33 17.76
C PRO A 2 0.74 -4.24 16.39
N ILE A 3 -0.49 -4.72 16.36
CA ILE A 3 -1.37 -4.71 15.19
C ILE A 3 -2.53 -3.77 15.49
N LEU A 4 -2.71 -2.77 14.63
CA LEU A 4 -3.73 -1.74 14.75
C LEU A 4 -4.64 -1.79 13.52
N ALA A 5 -5.87 -1.28 13.66
CA ALA A 5 -6.85 -1.28 12.57
C ALA A 5 -7.67 0.01 12.54
N LEU A 6 -7.80 0.59 11.35
CA LEU A 6 -8.66 1.72 11.02
C LEU A 6 -9.71 1.27 10.00
N HIS A 7 -10.98 1.36 10.38
CA HIS A 7 -12.10 1.03 9.49
C HIS A 7 -13.28 1.99 9.67
N GLY A 8 -14.11 2.14 8.64
CA GLY A 8 -15.15 3.18 8.57
C GLY A 8 -16.27 3.05 9.61
N LYS A 9 -16.41 1.90 10.28
CA LYS A 9 -17.38 1.71 11.38
C LYS A 9 -16.91 2.31 12.72
N GLN A 10 -15.65 2.78 12.81
CA GLN A 10 -15.13 3.42 14.01
C GLN A 10 -15.54 4.89 14.08
N GLN A 11 -15.88 5.37 15.28
CA GLN A 11 -16.07 6.79 15.52
C GLN A 11 -14.79 7.58 15.24
N GLN A 12 -14.95 8.85 14.85
CA GLN A 12 -13.82 9.70 14.48
C GLN A 12 -12.77 9.82 15.61
N MET A 13 -13.21 9.94 16.87
CA MET A 13 -12.27 10.01 18.00
C MET A 13 -11.41 8.74 18.13
N LYS A 14 -12.03 7.56 17.95
CA LYS A 14 -11.32 6.27 17.97
C LYS A 14 -10.30 6.18 16.82
N ARG A 15 -10.65 6.68 15.63
CA ARG A 15 -9.74 6.72 14.48
C ARG A 15 -8.49 7.56 14.78
N VAL A 16 -8.68 8.74 15.37
CA VAL A 16 -7.57 9.63 15.76
C VAL A 16 -6.71 9.01 16.86
N GLU A 17 -7.33 8.33 17.83
CA GLU A 17 -6.63 7.61 18.89
C GLU A 17 -5.71 6.52 18.32
N VAL A 18 -6.25 5.62 17.49
CA VAL A 18 -5.49 4.53 16.85
C VAL A 18 -4.37 5.07 15.96
N TYR A 19 -4.64 6.15 15.22
CA TYR A 19 -3.64 6.83 14.39
C TYR A 19 -2.48 7.40 15.23
N ASN A 20 -2.79 8.12 16.31
CA ASN A 20 -1.77 8.66 17.21
C ASN A 20 -0.96 7.53 17.87
N ASP A 21 -1.64 6.44 18.20
CA ASP A 21 -1.01 5.27 18.79
C ASP A 21 -0.06 4.57 17.80
N PHE A 22 -0.39 4.54 16.51
CA PHE A 22 0.48 4.02 15.45
C PHE A 22 1.74 4.87 15.29
N ILE A 23 1.61 6.20 15.21
CA ILE A 23 2.75 7.11 14.97
C ILE A 23 3.76 7.12 16.13
N LYS A 24 3.28 6.96 17.36
CA LYS A 24 4.15 6.93 18.55
C LYS A 24 5.01 5.66 18.63
N LYS A 25 4.64 4.61 17.90
CA LYS A 25 5.32 3.31 17.95
C LYS A 25 6.45 3.26 16.92
N LYS A 26 7.62 2.80 17.35
CA LYS A 26 8.76 2.57 16.45
C LYS A 26 8.50 1.48 15.42
N ASN A 27 7.79 0.41 15.82
CA ASN A 27 7.47 -0.74 14.97
C ASN A 27 5.99 -1.10 15.20
N ALA A 28 5.16 -1.01 14.16
CA ALA A 28 3.75 -1.36 14.22
C ALA A 28 3.22 -1.73 12.83
N VAL A 29 2.14 -2.51 12.79
CA VAL A 29 1.39 -2.79 11.56
C VAL A 29 0.01 -2.17 11.69
N LEU A 30 -0.41 -1.46 10.66
CA LEU A 30 -1.72 -0.82 10.60
C LEU A 30 -2.50 -1.33 9.39
N PHE A 31 -3.66 -1.94 9.66
CA PHE A 31 -4.65 -2.24 8.64
C PHE A 31 -5.57 -1.04 8.46
N ALA A 32 -5.76 -0.57 7.23
CA ALA A 32 -6.64 0.56 6.96
C ALA A 32 -7.38 0.39 5.64
N THR A 33 -8.62 0.87 5.58
CA THR A 33 -9.34 1.09 4.31
C THR A 33 -9.18 2.53 3.85
N ASP A 34 -9.36 2.79 2.54
CA ASP A 34 -9.22 4.15 2.00
C ASP A 34 -10.14 5.16 2.70
N ILE A 35 -11.38 4.74 2.99
CA ILE A 35 -12.36 5.58 3.69
C ILE A 35 -11.86 5.93 5.09
N ALA A 36 -11.28 4.97 5.80
CA ALA A 36 -10.81 5.16 7.17
C ALA A 36 -9.47 5.88 7.26
N ALA A 37 -8.71 5.98 6.16
CA ALA A 37 -7.45 6.69 6.08
C ALA A 37 -7.59 8.16 5.60
N ARG A 38 -8.75 8.53 5.01
CA ARG A 38 -9.01 9.91 4.56
C ARG A 38 -8.93 10.91 5.71
N GLY A 39 -8.24 12.03 5.46
CA GLY A 39 -8.02 13.10 6.45
C GLY A 39 -6.93 12.83 7.47
N LEU A 40 -6.21 11.70 7.37
CA LEU A 40 -5.07 11.38 8.22
C LEU A 40 -3.78 11.48 7.41
N ASP A 41 -2.78 12.20 7.91
CA ASP A 41 -1.48 12.34 7.25
C ASP A 41 -0.45 11.40 7.85
N PHE A 42 -0.37 10.19 7.31
CA PHE A 42 0.65 9.23 7.75
C PHE A 42 2.06 9.76 7.47
N PRO A 43 2.98 9.71 8.46
CA PRO A 43 4.40 9.96 8.22
C PRO A 43 4.96 8.91 7.24
N ALA A 44 6.19 9.11 6.78
CA ALA A 44 6.83 8.18 5.85
C ALA A 44 6.88 6.76 6.44
N VAL A 45 5.96 5.89 5.99
CA VAL A 45 5.96 4.48 6.38
C VAL A 45 6.98 3.74 5.53
N ASN A 46 7.62 2.70 6.08
CA ASN A 46 8.65 1.95 5.33
C ASN A 46 8.04 1.05 4.25
N TRP A 47 6.84 0.50 4.53
CA TRP A 47 6.16 -0.46 3.66
C TRP A 47 4.69 -0.10 3.48
N VAL A 48 4.21 -0.21 2.24
CA VAL A 48 2.77 -0.16 1.92
C VAL A 48 2.36 -1.45 1.24
N LEU A 49 1.45 -2.19 1.86
CA LEU A 49 0.92 -3.45 1.34
C LEU A 49 -0.53 -3.26 0.88
N GLN A 50 -0.79 -3.56 -0.39
CA GLN A 50 -2.12 -3.48 -1.00
C GLN A 50 -2.62 -4.89 -1.27
N PHE A 51 -3.51 -5.36 -0.40
CA PHE A 51 -4.15 -6.69 -0.52
C PHE A 51 -5.29 -6.74 -1.55
N HIS A 52 -5.82 -5.58 -1.93
CA HIS A 52 -6.87 -5.48 -2.94
C HIS A 52 -6.37 -4.64 -4.10
N CYS A 53 -6.68 -5.09 -5.31
CA CYS A 53 -6.40 -4.35 -6.52
C CYS A 53 -7.05 -2.95 -6.45
N PRO A 54 -6.28 -1.87 -6.66
CA PRO A 54 -6.86 -0.53 -6.78
C PRO A 54 -7.71 -0.42 -8.05
N GLU A 55 -8.62 0.55 -8.09
CA GLU A 55 -9.48 0.78 -9.25
C GLU A 55 -8.70 1.22 -10.49
N ASP A 56 -7.63 1.99 -10.28
CA ASP A 56 -6.72 2.49 -11.30
C ASP A 56 -5.29 2.68 -10.77
N ALA A 57 -4.37 2.96 -11.71
CA ALA A 57 -2.97 3.26 -11.40
C ALA A 57 -2.79 4.53 -10.55
N ASN A 58 -3.67 5.53 -10.66
CA ASN A 58 -3.56 6.76 -9.86
C ASN A 58 -3.83 6.47 -8.39
N THR A 59 -4.84 5.64 -8.09
CA THR A 59 -5.17 5.18 -6.75
C THR A 59 -4.02 4.37 -6.16
N HIS A 60 -3.41 3.49 -6.96
CA HIS A 60 -2.17 2.82 -6.57
C HIS A 60 -1.09 3.83 -6.15
N ILE A 61 -0.78 4.80 -7.02
CA ILE A 61 0.24 5.84 -6.79
C ILE A 61 -0.06 6.67 -5.54
N HIS A 62 -1.33 7.03 -5.30
CA HIS A 62 -1.76 7.77 -4.11
C HIS A 62 -1.58 6.98 -2.81
N ARG A 63 -1.85 5.67 -2.84
CA ARG A 63 -1.68 4.76 -1.69
C ARG A 63 -0.20 4.55 -1.39
N VAL A 64 0.62 4.23 -2.39
CA VAL A 64 2.08 4.08 -2.19
C VAL A 64 2.77 5.40 -1.89
N GLY A 65 2.15 6.54 -2.20
CA GLY A 65 2.64 7.87 -1.80
C GLY A 65 2.67 8.10 -0.28
N ARG A 66 2.17 7.17 0.53
CA ARG A 66 2.35 7.15 1.99
C ARG A 66 3.75 6.67 2.41
N THR A 67 4.44 5.92 1.54
CA THR A 67 5.85 5.54 1.70
C THR A 67 6.77 6.46 0.89
N ALA A 68 8.09 6.37 1.11
CA ALA A 68 9.14 7.06 0.36
C ALA A 68 8.91 8.58 0.20
N ARG A 69 8.70 9.31 1.30
CA ARG A 69 8.72 10.79 1.28
C ARG A 69 10.17 11.28 1.42
N TYR A 70 10.57 12.26 0.60
CA TYR A 70 11.91 12.87 0.56
C TYR A 70 13.08 11.93 0.18
N LYS A 71 14.02 11.72 1.12
CA LYS A 71 15.32 11.07 0.93
C LYS A 71 15.33 9.61 1.35
N GLU A 72 14.30 9.16 2.04
CA GLU A 72 14.22 7.79 2.53
C GLU A 72 13.57 6.89 1.50
N GLY A 73 14.15 5.69 1.34
CA GLY A 73 13.58 4.64 0.53
C GLY A 73 12.25 4.17 1.11
N GLY A 74 11.44 3.54 0.26
CA GLY A 74 10.17 2.99 0.67
C GLY A 74 9.75 1.92 -0.32
N GLU A 75 9.12 0.88 0.22
CA GLU A 75 8.77 -0.31 -0.53
C GLU A 75 7.25 -0.45 -0.57
N ALA A 76 6.74 -0.89 -1.72
CA ALA A 76 5.32 -1.12 -1.90
C ALA A 76 5.07 -2.47 -2.55
N LEU A 77 4.12 -3.20 -2.00
CA LEU A 77 3.70 -4.50 -2.52
C LEU A 77 2.22 -4.44 -2.88
N LEU A 78 1.92 -4.83 -4.11
CA LEU A 78 0.58 -4.95 -4.67
C LEU A 78 0.31 -6.43 -4.94
N VAL A 79 -0.73 -6.94 -4.31
CA VAL A 79 -1.19 -8.32 -4.49
C VAL A 79 -2.34 -8.28 -5.48
N LEU A 80 -2.22 -9.04 -6.58
CA LEU A 80 -3.21 -9.12 -7.64
C LEU A 80 -3.72 -10.54 -7.81
N LEU A 81 -5.01 -10.66 -8.10
CA LEU A 81 -5.59 -11.89 -8.62
C LEU A 81 -5.24 -12.03 -10.11
N PRO A 82 -5.20 -13.26 -10.66
CA PRO A 82 -4.90 -13.47 -12.09
C PRO A 82 -5.85 -12.75 -13.03
N SER A 83 -7.11 -12.58 -12.62
CA SER A 83 -8.14 -11.86 -13.37
C SER A 83 -7.93 -10.34 -13.42
N GLU A 84 -7.15 -9.79 -12.50
CA GLU A 84 -6.91 -8.35 -12.34
C GLU A 84 -5.55 -7.92 -12.89
N GLU A 85 -4.62 -8.88 -13.03
CA GLU A 85 -3.22 -8.66 -13.39
C GLU A 85 -3.06 -7.90 -14.71
N GLU A 86 -3.65 -8.40 -15.79
CA GLU A 86 -3.48 -7.85 -17.14
C GLU A 86 -3.90 -6.37 -17.22
N ARG A 87 -5.10 -6.06 -16.70
CA ARG A 87 -5.62 -4.69 -16.68
C ARG A 87 -4.73 -3.76 -15.87
N MET A 88 -4.37 -4.16 -14.64
CA MET A 88 -3.61 -3.29 -13.75
C MET A 88 -2.18 -3.07 -14.25
N LEU A 89 -1.53 -4.10 -14.79
CA LEU A 89 -0.20 -3.97 -15.39
C LEU A 89 -0.20 -3.00 -16.56
N SER A 90 -1.20 -3.08 -17.43
CA SER A 90 -1.31 -2.17 -18.58
C SER A 90 -1.38 -0.72 -18.13
N GLN A 91 -2.20 -0.42 -17.11
CA GLN A 91 -2.34 0.92 -16.55
C GLN A 91 -1.05 1.40 -15.84
N LEU A 92 -0.37 0.53 -15.10
CA LEU A 92 0.87 0.88 -14.41
C LEU A 92 2.02 1.14 -15.39
N GLN A 93 2.09 0.38 -16.49
CA GLN A 93 3.05 0.58 -17.57
C GLN A 93 2.81 1.90 -18.30
N GLU A 94 1.56 2.26 -18.60
CA GLU A 94 1.19 3.54 -19.19
C GLU A 94 1.67 4.72 -18.31
N LYS A 95 1.54 4.58 -16.98
CA LYS A 95 2.03 5.54 -15.99
C LYS A 95 3.53 5.43 -15.69
N LYS A 96 4.27 4.56 -16.39
CA LYS A 96 5.72 4.34 -16.23
C LYS A 96 6.13 3.99 -14.80
N VAL A 97 5.27 3.29 -14.07
CA VAL A 97 5.58 2.81 -12.71
C VAL A 97 6.54 1.63 -12.82
N PRO A 98 7.67 1.60 -12.08
CA PRO A 98 8.57 0.46 -12.08
C PRO A 98 7.93 -0.74 -11.38
N ILE A 99 7.85 -1.87 -12.07
CA ILE A 99 7.18 -3.07 -11.58
C ILE A 99 8.19 -4.22 -11.59
N ASN A 100 8.41 -4.83 -10.41
CA ASN A 100 9.19 -6.05 -10.28
C ASN A 100 8.27 -7.20 -9.85
N ARG A 101 8.26 -8.29 -10.63
CA ARG A 101 7.50 -9.50 -10.28
C ARG A 101 8.22 -10.24 -9.17
N ILE A 102 7.51 -10.58 -8.10
CA ILE A 102 7.99 -11.56 -7.13
C ILE A 102 7.25 -12.86 -7.42
N GLN A 103 7.98 -13.83 -7.97
CA GLN A 103 7.50 -15.20 -8.05
C GLN A 103 7.83 -15.88 -6.72
N GLU A 104 6.85 -16.03 -5.82
CA GLU A 104 6.76 -17.13 -4.87
C GLU A 104 5.58 -16.98 -3.90
N PHE A 105 4.60 -17.88 -4.02
CA PHE A 105 3.87 -18.50 -2.90
C PHE A 105 3.40 -19.87 -3.40
N GLY A 106 4.36 -20.81 -3.48
CA GLY A 106 4.01 -22.21 -3.70
C GLY A 106 3.06 -22.66 -2.60
N ARG A 107 1.91 -23.24 -2.98
CA ARG A 107 0.97 -24.07 -2.17
C ARG A 107 -0.41 -23.49 -1.83
N LEU A 108 -0.72 -22.22 -2.10
CA LEU A 108 -2.13 -21.77 -2.08
C LEU A 108 -2.76 -22.11 -3.44
N ARG A 109 -3.89 -22.84 -3.42
CA ARG A 109 -4.63 -23.37 -4.59
C ARG A 109 -5.30 -22.28 -5.46
N GLY A 110 -4.63 -21.16 -5.66
CA GLY A 110 -4.98 -20.09 -6.60
C GLY A 110 -3.72 -19.27 -6.81
N ARG A 111 -3.34 -19.04 -8.08
CA ARG A 111 -2.15 -18.22 -8.41
C ARG A 111 -2.39 -16.82 -7.86
N VAL A 112 -1.81 -16.47 -6.72
CA VAL A 112 -1.74 -15.08 -6.28
C VAL A 112 -0.46 -14.52 -6.88
N VAL A 113 -0.58 -13.53 -7.77
CA VAL A 113 0.59 -12.90 -8.37
C VAL A 113 0.93 -11.66 -7.56
N THR A 114 2.12 -11.68 -6.99
CA THR A 114 2.60 -10.69 -6.04
C THR A 114 3.58 -9.76 -6.75
N TRP A 115 3.31 -8.47 -6.74
CA TRP A 115 4.08 -7.45 -7.46
C TRP A 115 4.66 -6.43 -6.51
N VAL A 116 5.97 -6.23 -6.55
CA VAL A 116 6.62 -5.13 -5.83
C VAL A 116 6.78 -3.94 -6.77
N CYS A 117 6.15 -2.83 -6.40
CA CYS A 117 6.51 -1.52 -6.92
C CYS A 117 7.77 -1.07 -6.17
N ALA A 118 8.93 -1.36 -6.76
CA ALA A 118 10.22 -1.08 -6.13
C ALA A 118 10.66 0.36 -6.42
N HIS A 119 10.93 1.08 -5.33
CA HIS A 119 11.83 2.22 -5.24
C HIS A 119 11.44 3.52 -5.99
N ARG A 120 10.77 4.42 -5.27
CA ARG A 120 10.38 5.77 -5.73
C ARG A 120 11.54 6.78 -5.83
N ARG A 121 12.79 6.35 -6.11
CA ARG A 121 13.87 7.32 -6.40
C ARG A 121 13.64 8.09 -7.72
N ARG A 122 12.75 7.62 -8.61
CA ARG A 122 12.55 8.21 -9.95
C ARG A 122 11.13 8.63 -10.34
N CYS A 123 10.12 8.41 -9.50
CA CYS A 123 8.72 8.62 -9.90
C CYS A 123 8.23 10.08 -9.77
N CYS A 124 9.05 10.99 -9.23
CA CYS A 124 8.74 12.41 -9.06
C CYS A 124 9.66 13.33 -9.89
N ARG A 125 10.15 12.88 -11.04
CA ARG A 125 10.74 13.78 -12.05
C ARG A 125 9.82 13.92 -13.23
#